data_AF-A0A662V8N9-F1
#
_entry.id   AF-A0A662V8N9-F1
#
_cell.length_a   1.000
_cell.length_b   1.000
_cell.length_c   1.000
_cell.angle_alpha   90.00
_cell.angle_beta   90.00
_cell.angle_gamma   90.00
#
_symmetry.space_group_name_H-M   'P 1'
#
loop_
_entity.id
_entity.type
_entity.pdbx_description
1 polymer ?
#
loop_
_entity_poly.entity_id
_entity_poly.type
_entity_poly.pdbx_seq_one_letter_code
_entity_poly.pdbx_strand_id
1 'polypeptide(L)'
;MSSKDICPICKRPIEEEEGYVTCSVCSAKMHRRCVDEEVLTDASGEWLCPYDAAMAALDWLDAILTHYSHALTPEQRDDIVSRLKNYLKLLGEAPP
;
A
#
# COMPACT_ATOMS: atom_id res chain seq x y z
N MET A 1 14.28 -24.18 -13.90
CA MET A 1 13.26 -24.26 -12.84
C MET A 1 12.39 -23.03 -13.00
N SER A 2 11.11 -23.17 -13.33
CA SER A 2 10.19 -22.03 -13.36
C SER A 2 10.01 -21.56 -11.92
N SER A 3 10.42 -20.33 -11.60
CA SER A 3 10.14 -19.75 -10.30
C SER A 3 8.63 -19.54 -10.22
N LYS A 4 7.95 -20.28 -9.34
CA LYS A 4 6.53 -20.01 -9.09
C LYS A 4 6.41 -18.61 -8.48
N ASP A 5 5.59 -17.76 -9.08
CA ASP A 5 5.31 -16.43 -8.54
C ASP A 5 4.60 -16.58 -7.18
N ILE A 6 5.07 -15.88 -6.15
CA ILE A 6 4.50 -15.92 -4.79
C ILE A 6 3.72 -14.63 -4.57
N CYS A 7 2.46 -14.75 -4.16
CA CYS A 7 1.65 -13.58 -3.84
C CYS A 7 2.20 -12.86 -2.59
N PRO A 8 2.52 -11.56 -2.66
CA PRO A 8 3.08 -10.81 -1.54
C PRO A 8 2.10 -10.59 -0.38
N ILE A 9 0.78 -10.78 -0.60
CA ILE A 9 -0.27 -10.59 0.41
C ILE A 9 -0.43 -11.87 1.24
N CYS A 10 -0.86 -12.97 0.62
CA CYS A 10 -1.14 -14.21 1.34
C CYS A 10 0.06 -15.18 1.43
N LYS A 11 1.21 -14.82 0.84
CA LYS A 11 2.46 -15.61 0.83
C LYS A 11 2.34 -17.02 0.23
N ARG A 12 1.28 -17.28 -0.55
CA ARG A 12 1.08 -18.54 -1.26
C ARG A 12 1.52 -18.44 -2.73
N PRO A 13 1.99 -19.54 -3.35
CA PRO A 13 2.23 -19.59 -4.78
C PRO A 13 0.96 -19.25 -5.56
N ILE A 14 1.12 -18.60 -6.71
CA ILE A 14 0.04 -18.35 -7.67
C ILE A 14 0.06 -19.49 -8.69
N GLU A 15 -1.04 -20.22 -8.83
CA GLU A 15 -1.18 -21.28 -9.84
C GLU A 15 -1.70 -20.72 -11.17
N GLU A 16 -1.38 -21.36 -12.30
CA GLU A 16 -1.75 -20.86 -13.64
C GLU A 16 -3.28 -20.76 -13.84
N GLU A 17 -4.03 -21.56 -13.10
CA GLU A 17 -5.50 -21.62 -13.15
C GLU A 17 -6.16 -20.56 -12.25
N GLU A 18 -5.38 -19.90 -11.38
CA GLU A 18 -5.88 -18.87 -10.47
C GLU A 18 -5.84 -17.49 -11.14
N GLY A 19 -6.90 -16.69 -10.93
CA GLY A 19 -6.93 -15.31 -11.39
C GLY A 19 -5.90 -14.46 -10.66
N TYR A 20 -5.00 -13.80 -11.40
CA TYR A 20 -4.01 -12.88 -10.87
C TYR A 20 -4.10 -11.48 -11.49
N VAL A 21 -3.52 -10.52 -10.78
CA VAL A 21 -3.26 -9.16 -11.25
C VAL A 21 -1.79 -8.85 -11.07
N THR A 22 -1.32 -7.81 -11.76
CA THR A 22 0.08 -7.38 -11.75
C THR A 22 0.16 -5.97 -11.21
N CYS A 23 1.09 -5.73 -10.27
CA CYS A 23 1.38 -4.39 -9.81
C CYS A 23 1.85 -3.52 -10.98
N SER A 24 1.21 -2.36 -11.18
CA SER A 24 1.55 -1.43 -12.26
C SER A 24 2.96 -0.81 -12.13
N VAL A 25 3.54 -0.82 -10.92
CA VAL A 25 4.86 -0.24 -10.62
C VAL A 25 5.98 -1.28 -10.73
N CYS A 26 5.96 -2.32 -9.89
CA CYS A 26 7.06 -3.28 -9.80
C CYS A 26 6.82 -4.61 -10.55
N SER A 27 5.68 -4.75 -11.24
CA SER A 27 5.27 -5.99 -11.93
C SER A 27 5.10 -7.23 -11.04
N ALA A 28 5.05 -7.08 -9.72
CA ALA A 28 4.76 -8.20 -8.81
C ALA A 28 3.36 -8.78 -9.09
N LYS A 29 3.26 -10.12 -9.15
CA LYS A 29 1.97 -10.80 -9.31
C LYS A 29 1.28 -11.02 -7.97
N MET A 30 -0.03 -10.87 -7.97
CA MET A 30 -0.89 -11.05 -6.80
C MET A 30 -2.16 -11.79 -7.18
N HIS A 31 -2.69 -12.63 -6.28
CA HIS A 31 -4.02 -13.18 -6.48
C HIS A 31 -5.03 -12.04 -6.58
N ARG A 32 -5.88 -12.06 -7.61
CA ARG A 32 -6.90 -11.04 -7.81
C ARG A 32 -7.77 -10.85 -6.55
N ARG A 33 -8.20 -11.96 -5.95
CA ARG A 33 -8.99 -11.95 -4.72
C ARG A 33 -8.29 -11.26 -3.55
N CYS A 34 -6.98 -11.43 -3.38
CA CYS A 34 -6.24 -10.78 -2.29
C CYS A 34 -6.19 -9.26 -2.46
N VAL A 35 -6.14 -8.78 -3.71
CA VAL A 35 -6.09 -7.35 -4.01
C VAL A 35 -7.48 -6.73 -3.93
N ASP A 36 -8.53 -7.45 -4.35
CA ASP A 36 -9.93 -7.02 -4.24
C ASP A 36 -10.38 -6.90 -2.77
N GLU A 37 -9.92 -7.78 -1.87
CA GLU A 37 -10.25 -7.73 -0.43
C GLU A 37 -9.60 -6.52 0.29
N GLU A 38 -8.41 -6.10 -0.15
CA GLU A 38 -7.62 -5.02 0.48
C GLU A 38 -7.73 -3.66 -0.25
N VAL A 39 -8.40 -3.61 -1.41
CA VAL A 39 -8.60 -2.41 -2.26
C VAL A 39 -7.29 -1.69 -2.61
N LEU A 40 -6.30 -2.44 -3.10
CA LEU A 40 -4.98 -1.87 -3.43
C LEU A 40 -4.93 -1.36 -4.87
N THR A 41 -5.46 -0.15 -5.09
CA THR A 41 -5.38 0.57 -6.36
C THR A 41 -4.78 1.96 -6.20
N ASP A 42 -4.12 2.46 -7.24
CA ASP A 42 -3.71 3.85 -7.31
C ASP A 42 -4.90 4.79 -7.61
N ALA A 43 -4.63 6.10 -7.71
CA ALA A 43 -5.65 7.11 -8.02
C ALA A 43 -6.28 6.95 -9.42
N SER A 44 -5.65 6.18 -10.31
CA SER A 44 -6.14 5.86 -11.66
C SER A 44 -6.91 4.54 -11.71
N GLY A 45 -6.97 3.80 -10.60
CA GLY A 45 -7.61 2.48 -10.51
C GLY A 45 -6.69 1.32 -10.91
N GLU A 46 -5.39 1.57 -11.08
CA GLU A 46 -4.42 0.53 -11.43
C GLU A 46 -4.01 -0.25 -10.18
N TRP A 47 -3.85 -1.57 -10.32
CA TRP A 47 -3.53 -2.46 -9.21
C TRP A 47 -2.12 -2.22 -8.67
N LEU A 48 -2.00 -2.11 -7.35
CA LEU A 48 -0.74 -1.95 -6.64
C LEU A 48 -0.49 -3.11 -5.68
N CYS A 49 0.78 -3.47 -5.48
CA CYS A 49 1.15 -4.34 -4.38
C CYS A 49 1.12 -3.59 -3.05
N PRO A 50 1.04 -4.27 -1.89
CA PRO A 50 0.94 -3.58 -0.59
C PRO A 50 2.07 -2.58 -0.34
N TYR A 51 3.28 -2.90 -0.81
CA TYR A 51 4.43 -2.02 -0.70
C TYR A 51 4.25 -0.74 -1.55
N ASP A 52 3.97 -0.89 -2.84
CA ASP A 52 3.81 0.26 -3.74
C ASP A 52 2.56 1.09 -3.39
N ALA A 53 1.49 0.46 -2.89
CA ALA A 53 0.32 1.14 -2.36
C ALA A 53 0.65 2.01 -1.14
N ALA A 54 1.45 1.49 -0.20
CA ALA A 54 1.93 2.27 0.94
C ALA A 54 2.82 3.43 0.50
N MET A 55 3.72 3.22 -0.46
CA MET A 55 4.56 4.28 -1.00
C MET A 55 3.73 5.37 -1.70
N ALA A 56 2.77 4.99 -2.54
CA ALA A 56 1.87 5.95 -3.19
C ALA A 56 1.06 6.76 -2.17
N ALA A 57 0.60 6.14 -1.08
CA ALA A 57 -0.09 6.84 0.00
C ALA A 57 0.81 7.85 0.72
N LEU A 58 2.08 7.50 0.95
CA LEU A 58 3.06 8.42 1.54
C LEU A 58 3.39 9.59 0.62
N ASP A 59 3.60 9.33 -0.68
CA ASP A 59 3.85 10.38 -1.67
C ASP A 59 2.65 11.35 -1.75
N TRP A 60 1.43 10.82 -1.68
CA TRP A 60 0.23 11.64 -1.65
C TRP A 60 0.13 12.49 -0.39
N LEU A 61 0.43 11.91 0.78
CA LEU A 61 0.48 12.66 2.04
C LEU A 61 1.57 13.76 2.01
N ASP A 62 2.75 13.46 1.48
CA ASP A 62 3.84 14.43 1.34
C ASP A 62 3.43 15.62 0.47
N ALA A 63 2.77 15.35 -0.65
CA ALA A 63 2.23 16.39 -1.51
C ALA A 63 1.21 17.27 -0.77
N ILE A 64 0.33 16.67 0.05
CA ILE A 64 -0.64 17.40 0.85
C ILE A 64 0.06 18.32 1.85
N LEU A 65 1.00 17.79 2.63
CA LEU A 65 1.69 18.55 3.67
C LEU A 65 2.56 19.65 3.07
N THR A 66 3.22 19.38 1.95
CA THR A 66 4.08 20.36 1.26
C THR A 66 3.26 21.53 0.71
N HIS A 67 2.11 21.25 0.07
CA HIS A 67 1.35 22.30 -0.63
C HIS A 67 0.25 22.95 0.20
N TYR A 68 -0.35 22.22 1.15
CA TYR A 68 -1.56 22.64 1.85
C TYR A 68 -1.42 22.69 3.38
N SER A 69 -0.21 22.54 3.93
CA SER A 69 -0.02 22.64 5.40
C SER A 69 -0.52 23.95 6.01
N HIS A 70 -0.48 25.04 5.26
CA HIS A 70 -1.00 26.34 5.67
C HIS A 70 -2.54 26.34 5.89
N ALA A 71 -3.27 25.42 5.26
CA ALA A 71 -4.72 25.28 5.40
C ALA A 71 -5.13 24.52 6.67
N LEU A 72 -4.19 23.91 7.40
CA LEU A 72 -4.46 23.13 8.60
C LEU A 72 -4.36 24.00 9.85
N THR A 73 -5.34 23.89 10.76
CA THR A 73 -5.25 24.50 12.09
C THR A 73 -4.19 23.80 12.95
N PRO A 74 -3.68 24.43 14.01
CA PRO A 74 -2.74 23.76 14.93
C PRO A 74 -3.27 22.44 15.47
N GLU A 75 -4.54 22.37 15.87
CA GLU A 75 -5.16 21.17 16.43
C GLU A 75 -5.23 20.02 15.41
N GLN A 76 -5.54 20.35 14.15
CA GLN A 76 -5.54 19.37 13.06
C GLN A 76 -4.14 18.82 12.79
N ARG A 77 -3.12 19.67 12.84
CA ARG A 77 -1.71 19.22 12.69
C ARG A 77 -1.32 18.29 13.82
N ASP A 78 -1.70 18.60 15.06
CA ASP A 78 -1.40 17.76 16.22
C ASP A 78 -2.08 16.38 16.13
N ASP A 79 -3.35 16.31 15.68
CA ASP A 79 -4.04 15.03 15.46
C ASP A 79 -3.33 14.19 14.37
N ILE A 80 -2.96 14.81 13.25
CA ILE A 80 -2.22 14.14 12.17
C ILE A 80 -0.90 13.59 12.70
N VAL A 81 -0.11 14.39 13.43
CA VAL A 81 1.16 13.96 14.02
C VAL A 81 0.96 12.79 14.99
N SER A 82 -0.08 12.85 15.84
CA SER A 82 -0.40 11.77 16.78
C SER A 82 -0.71 10.45 16.06
N ARG A 83 -1.55 10.51 15.02
CA ARG A 83 -1.89 9.34 14.19
C ARG A 83 -0.67 8.76 13.49
N LEU A 84 0.17 9.60 12.88
CA LEU A 84 1.40 9.16 12.20
C LEU A 84 2.35 8.45 13.17
N LYS A 85 2.53 8.99 14.39
CA LYS A 85 3.35 8.33 15.43
C LYS A 85 2.78 6.96 15.80
N ASN A 86 1.46 6.84 15.92
CA ASN A 86 0.82 5.55 16.20
C ASN A 86 1.02 4.55 15.05
N TYR A 87 0.91 4.98 13.80
CA TYR A 87 1.17 4.10 12.64
C TYR A 87 2.61 3.63 12.58
N LEU A 88 3.58 4.51 12.87
CA LEU A 88 5.00 4.14 12.93
C LEU A 88 5.25 3.09 14.03
N LYS A 89 4.59 3.22 15.18
CA LYS A 89 4.66 2.22 16.24
C LYS A 89 4.13 0.87 15.78
N LEU A 90 2.94 0.85 15.17
CA LEU A 90 2.34 -0.39 14.65
C LEU A 90 3.23 -1.06 13.59
N LEU A 91 3.84 -0.28 12.71
CA LEU A 91 4.74 -0.80 11.70
C LEU A 91 6.02 -1.41 12.30
N GLY A 92 6.60 -0.76 13.31
CA GLY A 92 7.80 -1.24 13.99
C GLY A 92 7.59 -2.46 14.90
N GLU A 93 6.35 -2.69 15.35
CA GLU A 93 5.95 -3.82 16.19
C GLU A 93 5.41 -5.01 15.37
N ALA A 94 5.21 -4.84 14.05
CA ALA A 94 4.68 -5.89 13.19
C ALA A 94 5.68 -7.07 13.06
N PRO A 95 5.25 -8.32 13.29
CA PRO A 95 6.10 -9.48 13.07
C PRO A 95 6.42 -9.68 11.58
N PRO A 96 7.60 -10.24 11.24
CA PRO A 96 8.01 -10.50 9.87
C PRO A 96 7.19 -11.60 9.17
#